data_AF-C7XXH9-F1
#
_entry.id   AF-C7XXH9-F1
#
_cell.length_a   1.000
_cell.length_b   1.000
_cell.length_c   1.000
_cell.angle_alpha   90.00
_cell.angle_beta   90.00
_cell.angle_gamma   90.00
#
_symmetry.space_group_name_H-M   'P 1'
#
loop_
_entity.id
_entity.type
_entity.pdbx_description
1 polymer ?
#
loop_
_entity_poly.entity_id
_entity_poly.type
_entity_poly.pdbx_seq_one_letter_code
_entity_poly.pdbx_strand_id
1 'polypeptide(L)'
;MLTTFIASIVVIFLDQFLGQFKMILESLLVLLIAGGISLLTMPVMVAIQNAIGQVVQAATNMSPLLMGIVLGMLFGVLIVSPISSVAIAMAISLSGVGSGAANAGIVACSFTLAWMGATVNPIGGTLAHFLGSPKIQMANMLEKPKLFITVIIASGISGLFAALFQMNGTPFSAGFGFSGLIGPLTAYQHSTGSFLLLRVILVFVIIPVICAWLMNFVFVKRTTFVQPTDLKLNL
;
A
#
# COMPACT_ATOMS: atom_id res chain seq x y z
N MET A 1 4.54 0.53 -12.55
CA MET A 1 4.68 1.97 -12.24
C MET A 1 5.69 2.63 -13.16
N LEU A 2 6.95 2.21 -13.22
CA LEU A 2 7.90 2.75 -14.21
C LEU A 2 7.45 2.46 -15.66
N THR A 3 7.13 1.21 -15.99
CA THR A 3 6.65 0.84 -17.33
C THR A 3 5.42 1.62 -17.76
N THR A 4 4.46 1.79 -16.86
CA THR A 4 3.25 2.57 -17.12
C THR A 4 3.56 4.05 -17.30
N PHE A 5 4.50 4.61 -16.53
CA PHE A 5 4.96 5.99 -16.70
C PHE A 5 5.65 6.22 -18.04
N ILE A 6 6.57 5.33 -18.44
CA ILE A 6 7.23 5.37 -19.74
C ILE A 6 6.19 5.22 -20.86
N ALA A 7 5.25 4.29 -20.72
CA ALA A 7 4.17 4.10 -21.67
C ALA A 7 3.32 5.37 -21.84
N SER A 8 2.97 6.06 -20.76
CA SER A 8 2.25 7.34 -20.83
C SER A 8 3.03 8.43 -21.57
N ILE A 9 4.35 8.54 -21.35
CA ILE A 9 5.20 9.48 -22.09
C ILE A 9 5.21 9.13 -23.58
N VAL A 10 5.36 7.86 -23.92
CA VAL A 10 5.37 7.38 -25.31
C VAL A 10 4.02 7.65 -25.97
N VAL A 11 2.90 7.44 -25.27
CA VAL A 11 1.55 7.78 -25.76
C VAL A 11 1.43 9.28 -26.06
N ILE A 12 1.79 10.15 -25.11
CA ILE A 12 1.72 11.61 -25.29
C ILE A 12 2.56 12.06 -26.49
N PHE A 13 3.74 11.47 -26.65
CA PHE A 13 4.63 11.78 -27.76
C PHE A 13 4.05 11.30 -29.09
N LEU A 14 3.59 10.05 -29.18
CA LEU A 14 3.06 9.44 -30.40
C LEU A 14 1.73 10.07 -30.84
N ASP A 15 0.93 10.58 -29.91
CA ASP A 15 -0.33 11.27 -30.22
C ASP A 15 -0.12 12.47 -31.16
N GLN A 16 1.03 13.13 -31.06
CA GLN A 16 1.39 14.26 -31.92
C GLN A 16 1.70 13.86 -33.37
N PHE A 17 1.94 12.56 -33.65
CA PHE A 17 2.41 12.09 -34.95
C PHE A 17 1.44 11.14 -35.68
N LEU A 18 0.59 10.39 -34.96
CA LEU A 18 -0.10 9.24 -35.54
C LEU A 18 -1.44 9.53 -36.24
N GLY A 19 -2.07 10.70 -36.04
CA GLY A 19 -3.31 11.09 -36.73
C GLY A 19 -4.37 9.98 -36.75
N GLN A 20 -4.85 9.58 -37.94
CA GLN A 20 -5.86 8.51 -38.10
C GLN A 20 -5.31 7.09 -37.84
N PHE A 21 -4.00 6.86 -37.93
CA PHE A 21 -3.38 5.55 -37.69
C PHE A 21 -3.32 5.17 -36.21
N LYS A 22 -3.65 6.12 -35.33
CA LYS A 22 -3.66 5.94 -33.88
C LYS A 22 -4.43 4.70 -33.44
N MET A 23 -5.57 4.42 -34.05
CA MET A 23 -6.46 3.30 -33.69
C MET A 23 -5.81 1.90 -33.83
N ILE A 24 -4.75 1.77 -34.64
CA ILE A 24 -4.10 0.48 -34.92
C ILE A 24 -2.64 0.46 -34.45
N LEU A 25 -1.90 1.54 -34.70
CA LEU A 25 -0.43 1.55 -34.54
C LEU A 25 0.02 1.93 -33.12
N GLU A 26 -0.79 2.69 -32.38
CA GLU A 26 -0.43 3.22 -31.07
C GLU A 26 -0.13 2.10 -30.07
N SER A 27 -1.04 1.13 -29.91
CA SER A 27 -0.88 0.01 -28.99
C SER A 27 0.37 -0.83 -29.29
N LEU A 28 0.69 -1.03 -30.58
CA LEU A 28 1.88 -1.77 -31.00
C LEU A 28 3.17 -1.00 -30.68
N LEU A 29 3.22 0.29 -31.00
CA LEU A 29 4.40 1.13 -30.77
C LEU A 29 4.66 1.34 -29.28
N VAL A 30 3.60 1.56 -28.49
CA VAL A 30 3.71 1.64 -27.02
C VAL A 30 4.24 0.32 -26.46
N LEU A 31 3.74 -0.82 -26.93
CA LEU A 31 4.24 -2.13 -26.50
C LEU A 31 5.73 -2.31 -26.83
N LEU A 32 6.14 -2.03 -28.07
CA LEU A 32 7.52 -2.23 -28.51
C LEU A 32 8.50 -1.27 -27.83
N ILE A 33 8.17 0.03 -27.79
CA ILE A 33 9.06 1.06 -27.27
C ILE A 33 9.06 1.05 -25.74
N ALA A 34 7.88 1.22 -25.12
CA ALA A 34 7.80 1.30 -23.66
C ALA A 34 8.09 -0.07 -23.00
N GLY A 35 7.62 -1.16 -23.62
CA GLY A 35 7.97 -2.51 -23.19
C GLY A 35 9.47 -2.80 -23.35
N GLY A 36 10.07 -2.45 -24.49
CA GLY A 36 11.51 -2.60 -24.72
C GLY A 36 12.37 -1.85 -23.70
N ILE A 37 12.09 -0.56 -23.46
CA ILE A 37 12.79 0.24 -22.44
C ILE A 37 12.56 -0.34 -21.03
N SER A 38 11.37 -0.87 -20.76
CA SER A 38 11.06 -1.50 -19.47
C SER A 38 11.88 -2.78 -19.24
N LEU A 39 12.14 -3.57 -20.28
CA LEU A 39 13.01 -4.73 -20.18
C LEU A 39 14.46 -4.33 -19.89
N LEU A 40 14.95 -3.24 -20.48
CA LEU A 40 16.29 -2.72 -20.19
C LEU A 40 16.43 -2.17 -18.76
N THR A 41 15.36 -1.61 -18.20
CA THR A 41 15.34 -1.07 -16.83
C THR A 41 15.00 -2.11 -15.76
N MET A 42 14.53 -3.30 -16.18
CA MET A 42 14.17 -4.40 -15.27
C MET A 42 15.28 -4.80 -14.29
N PRO A 43 16.56 -4.97 -14.68
CA PRO A 43 17.61 -5.40 -13.75
C PRO A 43 17.80 -4.41 -12.59
N VAL A 44 17.72 -3.11 -12.88
CA VAL A 44 17.84 -2.05 -11.87
C VAL A 44 16.66 -2.10 -10.90
N MET A 45 15.44 -2.27 -11.43
CA MET A 45 14.23 -2.37 -10.60
C MET A 45 14.25 -3.61 -9.71
N VAL A 46 14.69 -4.75 -10.24
CA VAL A 46 14.86 -5.99 -9.47
C VAL A 46 15.93 -5.82 -8.39
N ALA A 47 17.06 -5.15 -8.68
CA ALA A 47 18.09 -4.88 -7.68
C ALA A 47 17.57 -4.02 -6.52
N ILE A 48 16.81 -2.96 -6.81
CA ILE A 48 16.18 -2.12 -5.78
C ILE A 48 15.18 -2.94 -4.96
N GLN A 49 14.35 -3.76 -5.62
CA GLN A 49 13.38 -4.62 -4.94
C GLN A 49 14.08 -5.64 -4.03
N ASN A 50 15.18 -6.23 -4.47
CA ASN A 50 15.97 -7.16 -3.67
C ASN A 50 16.61 -6.47 -2.46
N ALA A 51 17.15 -5.26 -2.62
CA ALA A 51 17.73 -4.50 -1.52
C ALA A 51 16.68 -4.18 -0.43
N ILE A 52 15.50 -3.74 -0.84
CA ILE A 52 14.38 -3.51 0.09
C ILE A 52 13.92 -4.84 0.70
N GLY A 53 13.83 -5.90 -0.10
CA GLY A 53 13.48 -7.24 0.35
C GLY A 53 14.42 -7.75 1.45
N GLN A 54 15.73 -7.53 1.33
CA GLN A 54 16.71 -7.88 2.36
C GLN A 54 16.44 -7.17 3.69
N VAL A 55 16.07 -5.89 3.66
CA VAL A 55 15.69 -5.14 4.87
C VAL A 55 14.44 -5.73 5.52
N VAL A 56 13.44 -6.07 4.70
CA VAL A 56 12.20 -6.71 5.18
C VAL A 56 12.49 -8.10 5.76
N GLN A 57 13.35 -8.88 5.11
CA GLN A 57 13.76 -10.21 5.58
C GLN A 57 14.54 -10.12 6.89
N ALA A 58 15.41 -9.12 7.05
CA ALA A 58 16.09 -8.88 8.32
C ALA A 58 15.08 -8.59 9.46
N ALA A 59 14.00 -7.85 9.16
CA ALA A 59 12.94 -7.57 10.14
C ALA A 59 12.17 -8.84 10.56
N THR A 60 12.09 -9.88 9.71
CA THR A 60 11.41 -11.15 10.08
C THR A 60 12.16 -11.97 11.13
N ASN A 61 13.46 -11.71 11.34
CA ASN A 61 14.25 -12.41 12.37
C ASN A 61 14.06 -11.81 13.77
N MET A 62 13.33 -10.70 13.90
CA MET A 62 13.05 -10.05 15.18
C MET A 62 11.99 -10.83 15.97
N SER A 63 11.86 -10.52 17.28
CA SER A 63 10.76 -11.06 18.08
C SER A 63 9.39 -10.72 17.44
N PRO A 64 8.36 -11.59 17.54
CA PRO A 64 7.12 -11.45 16.77
C PRO A 64 6.44 -10.08 16.89
N LEU A 65 6.42 -9.49 18.09
CA LEU A 65 5.79 -8.18 18.33
C LEU A 65 6.58 -7.03 17.67
N LEU A 66 7.91 -7.04 17.79
CA LEU A 66 8.77 -6.04 17.13
C LEU A 66 8.74 -6.20 15.61
N MET A 67 8.78 -7.44 15.12
CA MET A 67 8.60 -7.74 13.70
C MET A 67 7.28 -7.16 13.20
N GLY A 68 6.18 -7.37 13.94
CA GLY A 68 4.87 -6.85 13.57
C GLY A 68 4.85 -5.33 13.40
N ILE A 69 5.44 -4.60 14.35
CA ILE A 69 5.56 -3.14 14.27
C ILE A 69 6.38 -2.73 13.03
N VAL A 70 7.57 -3.30 12.86
CA VAL A 70 8.50 -2.92 11.78
C VAL A 70 7.90 -3.24 10.41
N LEU A 71 7.36 -4.45 10.22
CA LEU A 71 6.74 -4.85 8.96
C LEU A 71 5.49 -4.02 8.66
N GLY A 72 4.68 -3.72 9.67
CA GLY A 72 3.55 -2.82 9.53
C GLY A 72 3.99 -1.45 9.00
N MET A 73 4.98 -0.82 9.65
CA MET A 73 5.54 0.47 9.21
C MET A 73 6.09 0.42 7.78
N LEU A 74 6.93 -0.58 7.48
CA LEU A 74 7.56 -0.72 6.17
C LEU A 74 6.51 -0.88 5.05
N PHE A 75 5.55 -1.78 5.21
CA PHE A 75 4.53 -2.01 4.20
C PHE A 75 3.53 -0.85 4.08
N GLY A 76 3.26 -0.14 5.16
CA GLY A 76 2.50 1.12 5.14
C GLY A 76 3.18 2.21 4.31
N VAL A 77 4.51 2.34 4.38
CA VAL A 77 5.26 3.25 3.51
C VAL A 77 5.28 2.75 2.08
N LEU A 78 5.57 1.45 1.88
CA LEU A 78 5.73 0.87 0.54
C LEU A 78 4.46 0.98 -0.30
N ILE A 79 3.27 0.73 0.26
CA ILE A 79 2.02 0.74 -0.51
C ILE A 79 1.71 2.11 -1.12
N VAL A 80 2.00 3.19 -0.40
CA VAL A 80 1.75 4.57 -0.86
C VAL A 80 2.96 5.21 -1.55
N SER A 81 4.06 4.46 -1.67
CA SER A 81 5.24 4.83 -2.47
C SER A 81 5.09 4.40 -3.95
N PRO A 82 5.98 4.85 -4.85
CA PRO A 82 6.02 4.38 -6.24
C PRO A 82 6.51 2.93 -6.39
N ILE A 83 6.72 2.21 -5.29
CA ILE A 83 7.18 0.81 -5.26
C ILE A 83 5.98 -0.14 -5.13
N SER A 84 6.10 -1.36 -5.67
CA SER A 84 5.09 -2.40 -5.53
C SER A 84 5.33 -3.20 -4.24
N SER A 85 4.54 -2.94 -3.20
CA SER A 85 4.56 -3.69 -1.93
C SER A 85 4.33 -5.20 -2.15
N VAL A 86 3.40 -5.56 -3.04
CA VAL A 86 3.13 -6.96 -3.41
C VAL A 86 4.35 -7.62 -4.03
N ALA A 87 5.03 -6.93 -4.95
CA ALA A 87 6.23 -7.49 -5.58
C ALA A 87 7.33 -7.78 -4.55
N ILE A 88 7.55 -6.88 -3.59
CA ILE A 88 8.50 -7.09 -2.49
C ILE A 88 8.12 -8.30 -1.65
N ALA A 89 6.87 -8.39 -1.20
CA ALA A 89 6.41 -9.52 -0.38
C ALA A 89 6.54 -10.86 -1.10
N MET A 90 6.21 -10.90 -2.40
CA MET A 90 6.35 -12.09 -3.23
C MET A 90 7.82 -12.48 -3.42
N ALA A 91 8.70 -11.51 -3.67
CA ALA A 91 10.13 -11.76 -3.90
C ALA A 91 10.80 -12.42 -2.69
N ILE A 92 10.43 -12.02 -1.48
CA ILE A 92 10.98 -12.60 -0.23
C ILE A 92 10.12 -13.75 0.33
N SER A 93 9.03 -14.11 -0.35
CA SER A 93 8.08 -15.12 0.10
C SER A 93 7.54 -14.86 1.52
N LEU A 94 7.22 -13.60 1.84
CA LEU A 94 6.76 -13.20 3.18
C LEU A 94 5.42 -13.89 3.52
N SER A 95 5.44 -14.80 4.48
CA SER A 95 4.27 -15.59 4.85
C SER A 95 4.08 -15.66 6.37
N GLY A 96 2.99 -16.26 6.81
CA GLY A 96 2.67 -16.41 8.23
C GLY A 96 2.38 -15.08 8.92
N VAL A 97 2.80 -14.95 10.17
CA VAL A 97 2.51 -13.78 11.02
C VAL A 97 3.11 -12.49 10.47
N GLY A 98 4.29 -12.56 9.83
CA GLY A 98 4.91 -11.40 9.20
C GLY A 98 4.08 -10.84 8.05
N SER A 99 3.47 -11.72 7.23
CA SER A 99 2.54 -11.32 6.18
C SER A 99 1.27 -10.68 6.75
N GLY A 100 0.69 -11.28 7.79
CA GLY A 100 -0.50 -10.71 8.43
C GLY A 100 -0.23 -9.33 9.03
N ALA A 101 0.93 -9.11 9.63
CA ALA A 101 1.33 -7.81 10.17
C ALA A 101 1.58 -6.74 9.09
N ALA A 102 2.29 -7.09 8.02
CA ALA A 102 2.46 -6.21 6.85
C ALA A 102 1.10 -5.78 6.27
N ASN A 103 0.22 -6.75 6.08
CA ASN A 103 -1.13 -6.56 5.55
C ASN A 103 -1.99 -5.65 6.45
N ALA A 104 -2.02 -5.90 7.77
CA ALA A 104 -2.72 -5.05 8.74
C ALA A 104 -2.14 -3.63 8.81
N GLY A 105 -0.83 -3.48 8.59
CA GLY A 105 -0.17 -2.19 8.44
C GLY A 105 -0.71 -1.39 7.26
N ILE A 106 -0.83 -2.01 6.09
CA ILE A 106 -1.44 -1.40 4.89
C ILE A 106 -2.90 -1.03 5.16
N VAL A 107 -3.64 -1.89 5.85
CA VAL A 107 -5.05 -1.61 6.18
C VAL A 107 -5.16 -0.35 7.04
N ALA A 108 -4.36 -0.24 8.11
CA ALA A 108 -4.36 0.98 8.93
C ALA A 108 -3.91 2.22 8.16
N CYS A 109 -2.97 2.09 7.20
CA CYS A 109 -2.63 3.15 6.27
C CYS A 109 -3.86 3.61 5.46
N SER A 110 -4.58 2.68 4.82
CA SER A 110 -5.80 2.97 4.07
C SER A 110 -6.85 3.69 4.92
N PHE A 111 -7.13 3.17 6.11
CA PHE A 111 -8.13 3.76 6.99
C PHE A 111 -7.73 5.15 7.45
N THR A 112 -6.46 5.35 7.78
CA THR A 112 -5.94 6.65 8.24
C THR A 112 -6.08 7.72 7.15
N LEU A 113 -5.61 7.43 5.94
CA LEU A 113 -5.66 8.38 4.83
C LEU A 113 -7.10 8.69 4.40
N ALA A 114 -7.95 7.67 4.34
CA ALA A 114 -9.36 7.84 4.01
C ALA A 114 -10.08 8.71 5.04
N TRP A 115 -9.86 8.44 6.34
CA TRP A 115 -10.51 9.18 7.41
C TRP A 115 -10.07 10.65 7.45
N MET A 116 -8.77 10.90 7.35
CA MET A 116 -8.22 12.27 7.37
C MET A 116 -8.64 13.07 6.13
N GLY A 117 -8.82 12.41 4.98
CA GLY A 117 -9.27 13.03 3.73
C GLY A 117 -10.80 13.06 3.53
N ALA A 118 -11.58 12.47 4.44
CA ALA A 118 -13.02 12.23 4.23
C ALA A 118 -13.84 13.51 4.03
N THR A 119 -13.39 14.65 4.58
CA THR A 119 -14.11 15.93 4.47
C THR A 119 -13.83 16.69 3.18
N VAL A 120 -12.78 16.33 2.45
CA VAL A 120 -12.35 17.03 1.22
C VAL A 120 -12.51 16.20 -0.04
N ASN A 121 -12.73 14.89 0.11
CA ASN A 121 -12.87 13.94 -0.98
C ASN A 121 -14.33 13.49 -1.12
N PRO A 122 -14.80 13.22 -2.36
CA PRO A 122 -16.10 12.60 -2.55
C PRO A 122 -16.14 11.23 -1.88
N ILE A 123 -17.34 10.78 -1.49
CA ILE A 123 -17.54 9.49 -0.82
C ILE A 123 -16.91 8.34 -1.61
N GLY A 124 -17.05 8.35 -2.94
CA GLY A 124 -16.42 7.36 -3.81
C GLY A 124 -14.88 7.36 -3.71
N GLY A 125 -14.25 8.55 -3.65
CA GLY A 125 -12.81 8.68 -3.46
C GLY A 125 -12.36 8.21 -2.08
N THR A 126 -13.12 8.52 -1.03
CA THR A 126 -12.86 8.01 0.33
C THR A 126 -12.97 6.48 0.37
N LEU A 127 -14.02 5.90 -0.23
CA LEU A 127 -14.19 4.45 -0.31
C LEU A 127 -13.12 3.74 -1.14
N ALA A 128 -12.59 4.41 -2.17
CA ALA A 128 -11.53 3.87 -3.04
C ALA A 128 -10.22 3.56 -2.29
N HIS A 129 -9.95 4.22 -1.15
CA HIS A 129 -8.79 3.92 -0.31
C HIS A 129 -8.83 2.50 0.28
N PHE A 130 -10.05 1.99 0.54
CA PHE A 130 -10.27 0.70 1.18
C PHE A 130 -10.55 -0.39 0.16
N LEU A 131 -11.50 -0.14 -0.76
CA LEU A 131 -11.94 -1.15 -1.73
C LEU A 131 -10.95 -1.27 -2.90
N GLY A 132 -10.34 -0.16 -3.30
CA GLY A 132 -9.27 -0.11 -4.29
C GLY A 132 -7.91 -0.24 -3.60
N SER A 133 -7.18 0.85 -3.50
CA SER A 133 -5.84 0.84 -2.88
C SER A 133 -5.52 2.21 -2.29
N PRO A 134 -4.81 2.29 -1.15
CA PRO A 134 -4.35 3.58 -0.62
C PRO A 134 -3.32 4.25 -1.53
N LYS A 135 -2.78 3.52 -2.52
CA LYS A 135 -1.88 4.04 -3.56
C LYS A 135 -2.49 5.20 -4.36
N ILE A 136 -3.82 5.42 -4.32
CA ILE A 136 -4.45 6.62 -4.88
C ILE A 136 -3.94 7.93 -4.25
N GLN A 137 -3.40 7.87 -3.02
CA GLN A 137 -2.78 9.00 -2.34
C GLN A 137 -1.28 9.15 -2.64
N MET A 138 -0.71 8.33 -3.52
CA MET A 138 0.74 8.35 -3.81
C MET A 138 1.23 9.74 -4.25
N ALA A 139 0.48 10.43 -5.10
CA ALA A 139 0.84 11.79 -5.54
C ALA A 139 0.93 12.76 -4.35
N ASN A 140 -0.09 12.76 -3.48
CA ASN A 140 -0.14 13.59 -2.28
C ASN A 140 0.96 13.23 -1.27
N MET A 141 1.29 11.93 -1.11
CA MET A 141 2.40 11.49 -0.25
C MET A 141 3.75 12.03 -0.74
N LEU A 142 3.98 11.99 -2.05
CA LEU A 142 5.23 12.46 -2.65
C LEU A 142 5.33 13.99 -2.63
N GLU A 143 4.23 14.69 -2.83
CA GLU A 143 4.17 16.15 -2.72
C GLU A 143 4.35 16.61 -1.25
N LYS A 144 3.77 15.86 -0.30
CA LYS A 144 3.76 16.20 1.13
C LYS A 144 4.28 15.04 1.97
N PRO A 145 5.61 14.81 2.02
CA PRO A 145 6.21 13.68 2.73
C PRO A 145 5.90 13.61 4.24
N LYS A 146 5.50 14.73 4.86
CA LYS A 146 5.06 14.76 6.25
C LYS A 146 3.90 13.78 6.54
N LEU A 147 3.09 13.46 5.53
CA LEU A 147 1.97 12.52 5.65
C LEU A 147 2.42 11.08 5.92
N PHE A 148 3.66 10.72 5.56
CA PHE A 148 4.21 9.41 5.89
C PHE A 148 4.28 9.17 7.41
N ILE A 149 4.47 10.22 8.21
CA ILE A 149 4.59 10.07 9.68
C ILE A 149 3.30 9.50 10.27
N THR A 150 2.14 10.01 9.85
CA THR A 150 0.85 9.55 10.38
C THR A 150 0.57 8.11 9.96
N VAL A 151 0.91 7.77 8.72
CA VAL A 151 0.78 6.42 8.17
C VAL A 151 1.71 5.45 8.88
N ILE A 152 2.99 5.78 9.05
CA ILE A 152 3.99 4.95 9.73
C ILE A 152 3.50 4.59 11.13
N ILE A 153 3.04 5.58 11.91
CA ILE A 153 2.58 5.35 13.28
C ILE A 153 1.35 4.42 13.29
N ALA A 154 0.32 4.73 12.48
CA ALA A 154 -0.88 3.89 12.40
C ALA A 154 -0.58 2.46 11.95
N SER A 155 0.27 2.31 10.93
CA SER A 155 0.64 1.01 10.37
C SER A 155 1.48 0.18 11.34
N GLY A 156 2.38 0.82 12.11
CA GLY A 156 3.15 0.14 13.16
C GLY A 156 2.27 -0.38 14.30
N ILE A 157 1.31 0.44 14.77
CA ILE A 157 0.36 0.01 15.82
C ILE A 157 -0.50 -1.16 15.32
N SER A 158 -1.03 -1.08 14.11
CA SER A 158 -1.84 -2.16 13.53
C SER A 158 -1.03 -3.45 13.33
N GLY A 159 0.21 -3.32 12.85
CA GLY A 159 1.14 -4.45 12.70
C GLY A 159 1.47 -5.13 14.03
N LEU A 160 1.63 -4.37 15.12
CA LEU A 160 1.78 -4.92 16.48
C LEU A 160 0.59 -5.81 16.86
N PHE A 161 -0.63 -5.32 16.68
CA PHE A 161 -1.82 -6.07 17.06
C PHE A 161 -2.02 -7.30 16.17
N ALA A 162 -1.74 -7.21 14.88
CA ALA A 162 -1.77 -8.37 13.99
C ALA A 162 -0.81 -9.48 14.45
N ALA A 163 0.39 -9.12 14.90
CA ALA A 163 1.33 -10.06 15.49
C ALA A 163 0.84 -10.60 16.84
N LEU A 164 0.26 -9.75 17.70
CA LEU A 164 -0.29 -10.15 19.00
C LEU A 164 -1.43 -11.17 18.85
N PHE A 165 -2.32 -10.97 17.87
CA PHE A 165 -3.44 -11.88 17.59
C PHE A 165 -3.07 -13.06 16.69
N GLN A 166 -1.79 -13.18 16.30
CA GLN A 166 -1.26 -14.24 15.44
C GLN A 166 -2.00 -14.35 14.09
N MET A 167 -2.25 -13.21 13.45
CA MET A 167 -2.85 -13.17 12.12
C MET A 167 -1.82 -13.60 11.08
N ASN A 168 -2.13 -14.65 10.34
CA ASN A 168 -1.30 -15.18 9.26
C ASN A 168 -1.74 -14.63 7.90
N GLY A 169 -0.86 -14.73 6.92
CA GLY A 169 -1.16 -14.41 5.53
C GLY A 169 -0.20 -15.08 4.56
N THR A 170 -0.38 -14.77 3.28
CA THR A 170 0.45 -15.25 2.18
C THR A 170 1.34 -14.12 1.63
N PRO A 171 2.37 -14.45 0.83
CA PRO A 171 3.17 -13.42 0.15
C PRO A 171 2.33 -12.50 -0.71
N PHE A 172 1.25 -13.04 -1.31
CA PHE A 172 0.30 -12.24 -2.06
C PHE A 172 -0.42 -11.24 -1.15
N SER A 173 -1.07 -11.69 -0.06
CA SER A 173 -1.87 -10.80 0.80
C SER A 173 -1.07 -9.71 1.53
N ALA A 174 0.21 -9.95 1.82
CA ALA A 174 1.08 -9.02 2.55
C ALA A 174 1.13 -7.62 1.92
N GLY A 175 1.03 -7.54 0.59
CA GLY A 175 1.12 -6.28 -0.16
C GLY A 175 -0.21 -5.64 -0.57
N PHE A 176 -1.36 -6.28 -0.34
CA PHE A 176 -2.67 -5.79 -0.82
C PHE A 176 -3.48 -5.01 0.22
N GLY A 177 -3.29 -5.29 1.52
CA GLY A 177 -4.10 -4.65 2.55
C GLY A 177 -5.59 -5.01 2.44
N PHE A 178 -6.45 -4.00 2.58
CA PHE A 178 -7.90 -4.14 2.52
C PHE A 178 -8.47 -4.23 1.09
N SER A 179 -7.63 -4.00 0.07
CA SER A 179 -8.00 -4.01 -1.36
C SER A 179 -8.79 -5.27 -1.72
N GLY A 180 -10.01 -5.11 -2.24
CA GLY A 180 -10.89 -6.22 -2.61
C GLY A 180 -11.14 -7.24 -1.49
N LEU A 181 -10.96 -6.86 -0.22
CA LEU A 181 -11.00 -7.73 0.96
C LEU A 181 -9.97 -8.88 0.94
N ILE A 182 -8.94 -8.81 0.08
CA ILE A 182 -7.91 -9.85 -0.05
C ILE A 182 -7.23 -10.10 1.30
N GLY A 183 -6.86 -9.04 2.01
CA GLY A 183 -6.17 -9.15 3.27
C GLY A 183 -6.97 -9.88 4.36
N PRO A 184 -8.16 -9.39 4.74
CA PRO A 184 -9.00 -10.03 5.75
C PRO A 184 -9.39 -11.45 5.38
N LEU A 185 -9.74 -11.72 4.12
CA LEU A 185 -10.14 -13.05 3.66
C LEU A 185 -8.96 -14.04 3.73
N THR A 186 -7.77 -13.61 3.31
CA THR A 186 -6.58 -14.46 3.40
C THR A 186 -6.23 -14.76 4.85
N ALA A 187 -6.34 -13.77 5.74
CA ALA A 187 -6.11 -13.96 7.17
C ALA A 187 -7.11 -14.94 7.80
N TYR A 188 -8.39 -14.88 7.39
CA TYR A 188 -9.40 -15.84 7.82
C TYR A 188 -9.12 -17.27 7.30
N GLN A 189 -8.58 -17.42 6.10
CA GLN A 189 -8.27 -18.74 5.53
C GLN A 189 -7.01 -19.38 6.12
N HIS A 190 -6.00 -18.59 6.49
CA HIS A 190 -4.67 -19.09 6.87
C HIS A 190 -4.38 -19.02 8.37
N SER A 191 -5.16 -18.26 9.14
CA SER A 191 -5.00 -18.21 10.59
C SER A 191 -5.81 -19.30 11.27
N THR A 192 -5.32 -19.82 12.39
CA THR A 192 -5.95 -20.91 13.13
C THR A 192 -6.25 -20.50 14.58
N GLY A 193 -7.09 -21.28 15.27
CA GLY A 193 -7.43 -21.10 16.69
C GLY A 193 -8.80 -20.47 16.93
N SER A 194 -9.19 -20.39 18.21
CA SER A 194 -10.51 -19.93 18.64
C SER A 194 -10.82 -18.49 18.25
N PHE A 195 -12.12 -18.16 18.13
CA PHE A 195 -12.62 -16.81 17.84
C PHE A 195 -11.97 -16.14 16.63
N LEU A 196 -11.66 -16.93 15.59
CA LEU A 196 -10.93 -16.45 14.42
C LEU A 196 -11.63 -15.27 13.72
N LEU A 197 -12.94 -15.38 13.47
CA LEU A 197 -13.70 -14.31 12.84
C LEU A 197 -13.62 -13.00 13.64
N LEU A 198 -13.73 -13.09 14.98
CA LEU A 198 -13.63 -11.94 15.86
C LEU A 198 -12.23 -11.31 15.81
N ARG A 199 -11.16 -12.12 15.82
CA ARG A 199 -9.77 -11.62 15.69
C ARG A 199 -9.54 -10.93 14.35
N VAL A 200 -10.06 -11.48 13.25
CA VAL A 200 -9.94 -10.85 11.92
C VAL A 200 -10.66 -9.49 11.91
N ILE A 201 -11.89 -9.42 12.41
CA ILE A 201 -12.63 -8.15 12.50
C ILE A 201 -11.90 -7.14 13.40
N LEU A 202 -11.35 -7.60 14.52
CA LEU A 202 -10.57 -6.75 15.42
C LEU A 202 -9.34 -6.16 14.72
N VAL A 203 -8.52 -6.99 14.06
CA VAL A 203 -7.25 -6.57 13.46
C VAL A 203 -7.44 -5.80 12.16
N PHE A 204 -8.40 -6.16 11.32
CA PHE A 204 -8.56 -5.58 9.98
C PHE A 204 -9.63 -4.49 9.88
N VAL A 205 -10.43 -4.28 10.92
CA VAL A 205 -11.46 -3.23 10.93
C VAL A 205 -11.36 -2.37 12.17
N ILE A 206 -11.54 -2.96 13.36
CA ILE A 206 -11.68 -2.17 14.60
C ILE A 206 -10.39 -1.41 14.93
N ILE A 207 -9.25 -2.10 14.97
CA ILE A 207 -7.94 -1.48 15.27
C ILE A 207 -7.58 -0.43 14.21
N PRO A 208 -7.68 -0.68 12.90
CA PRO A 208 -7.46 0.33 11.87
C PRO A 208 -8.37 1.56 12.00
N VAL A 209 -9.66 1.39 12.32
CA VAL A 209 -10.60 2.51 12.54
C VAL A 209 -10.17 3.34 13.76
N ILE A 210 -9.82 2.69 14.87
CA ILE A 210 -9.34 3.37 16.07
C ILE A 210 -8.03 4.13 15.78
N CYS A 211 -7.10 3.51 15.05
CA CYS A 211 -5.86 4.15 14.64
C CYS A 211 -6.12 5.37 13.76
N ALA A 212 -7.00 5.24 12.76
CA ALA A 212 -7.37 6.33 11.87
C ALA A 212 -8.01 7.51 12.63
N TRP A 213 -8.94 7.21 13.55
CA TRP A 213 -9.54 8.21 14.41
C TRP A 213 -8.50 8.92 15.29
N LEU A 214 -7.58 8.15 15.91
CA LEU A 214 -6.52 8.68 16.75
C LEU A 214 -5.56 9.57 15.96
N MET A 215 -5.12 9.12 14.78
CA MET A 215 -4.25 9.90 13.91
C MET A 215 -4.92 11.19 13.45
N ASN A 216 -6.20 11.14 13.08
CA ASN A 216 -6.96 12.33 12.72
C ASN A 216 -7.12 13.29 13.91
N PHE A 217 -7.41 12.78 15.12
CA PHE A 217 -7.51 13.61 16.31
C PHE A 217 -6.18 14.32 16.64
N VAL A 218 -5.07 13.59 16.63
CA VAL A 218 -3.75 14.12 16.99
C VAL A 218 -3.21 15.04 15.89
N PHE A 219 -3.16 14.57 14.65
CA PHE A 219 -2.43 15.24 13.56
C PHE A 219 -3.26 16.28 12.80
N VAL A 220 -4.58 16.13 12.76
CA VAL A 220 -5.46 17.09 12.07
C VAL A 220 -6.06 18.07 13.07
N LYS A 221 -6.71 17.58 14.13
CA LYS A 221 -7.47 18.43 15.07
C LYS A 221 -6.61 19.14 16.12
N ARG A 222 -5.62 18.45 16.72
CA ARG A 222 -4.85 18.99 17.86
C ARG A 222 -3.59 19.73 17.46
N THR A 223 -2.82 19.18 16.52
CA THR A 223 -1.52 19.75 16.12
C THR A 223 -1.57 20.51 14.81
N THR A 224 -2.63 20.35 14.00
CA THR A 224 -2.75 20.91 12.64
C THR A 224 -1.55 20.55 11.74
N PHE A 225 -0.82 19.49 12.09
CA PHE A 225 0.34 19.01 11.34
C PHE A 225 -0.06 18.57 9.92
N VAL A 226 -1.24 17.96 9.80
CA VAL A 226 -1.86 17.60 8.53
C VAL A 226 -3.14 18.41 8.34
N GLN A 227 -3.26 19.06 7.19
CA GLN A 227 -4.50 19.71 6.79
C GLN A 227 -5.32 18.73 5.93
N PRO A 228 -6.66 18.67 6.04
CA PRO A 228 -7.46 17.77 5.21
C PRO A 228 -7.23 18.01 3.71
N THR A 229 -6.98 19.25 3.31
CA THR A 229 -6.63 19.65 1.93
C THR A 229 -5.33 19.01 1.42
N ASP A 230 -4.44 18.56 2.32
CA ASP A 230 -3.25 17.79 1.95
C ASP A 230 -3.58 16.41 1.36
N LEU A 231 -4.80 15.91 1.58
CA LEU A 231 -5.29 14.60 1.13
C LEU A 231 -6.34 14.71 0.04
N LYS A 232 -6.54 15.90 -0.53
CA LYS A 232 -7.50 16.12 -1.62
C LYS A 232 -7.05 15.35 -2.86
N LEU A 233 -7.92 14.51 -3.39
CA LEU A 233 -7.70 13.75 -4.61
C LEU A 233 -8.09 14.61 -5.82
N ASN A 234 -7.24 14.62 -6.84
CA ASN A 234 -7.56 15.15 -8.16
C ASN A 234 -8.10 13.97 -8.99
N LEU A 235 -9.41 13.70 -8.83
CA LEU A 235 -10.14 12.66 -9.56
C LEU A 235 -10.68 13.19 -10.88
#